data_AF-A0A833RSD9-F1
#
_entry.id   AF-A0A833RSD9-F1
#
_cell.length_a   1.000
_cell.length_b   1.000
_cell.length_c   1.000
_cell.angle_alpha   90.00
_cell.angle_beta   90.00
_cell.angle_gamma   90.00
#
_symmetry.space_group_name_H-M   'P 1'
#
loop_
_entity.id
_entity.type
_entity.pdbx_description
1 polymer ?
#
loop_
_entity_poly.entity_id
_entity_poly.type
_entity_poly.pdbx_seq_one_letter_code
_entity_poly.pdbx_strand_id
1 'polypeptide(L)'
;MNLSFLRICIIELNTLSQHARCLHYLKNSRNISNTLISTNTHTNLYNLYNFSPKLCNINKFSTGDILLKSKDRPSNKKQVIHVNLNEISDIVKVDRMMSQFDGAIEKYKDEMIKNLAVRTRVGAIEELTITFEDEEHNLEELVEINRKSNMVVLDASAFPQIIPNIVEAISKSQMNLNPQQDGTTIYIPLPKVTKEHREGLAKIAKQYFVKCKDLVGNIRNEHIRNLKKQDGIPKDLMFKAENYIGAIQKQYVDKAEQLLKAKQKELLGES
;
A
#
# COMPACT_ATOMS: atom_id res chain seq x y z
N MET A 1 32.93 -48.55 3.06
CA MET A 1 33.24 -47.13 3.30
C MET A 1 32.52 -46.29 2.26
N ASN A 2 31.39 -45.67 2.62
CA ASN A 2 30.58 -44.88 1.70
C ASN A 2 31.03 -43.41 1.73
N LEU A 3 31.75 -42.98 0.69
CA LEU A 3 32.20 -41.59 0.49
C LEU A 3 31.05 -40.57 0.36
N SER A 4 29.81 -41.04 0.19
CA SER A 4 28.61 -40.21 0.09
C SER A 4 28.16 -39.61 1.43
N PHE A 5 28.38 -40.32 2.55
CA PHE A 5 27.99 -39.81 3.89
C PHE A 5 28.91 -38.69 4.38
N LEU A 6 30.21 -38.76 4.05
CA LEU A 6 31.16 -37.72 4.45
C LEU A 6 30.91 -36.39 3.73
N ARG A 7 30.40 -36.43 2.49
CA ARG A 7 30.10 -35.22 1.70
C ARG A 7 28.89 -34.45 2.22
N ILE A 8 27.89 -35.12 2.78
CA ILE A 8 26.69 -34.48 3.33
C ILE A 8 27.04 -33.77 4.65
N CYS A 9 27.83 -34.39 5.52
CA CYS A 9 28.26 -33.74 6.78
C CYS A 9 29.14 -32.50 6.57
N ILE A 10 29.98 -32.46 5.51
CA ILE A 10 30.82 -31.29 5.22
C ILE A 10 29.97 -30.10 4.71
N ILE A 11 28.86 -30.36 4.02
CA ILE A 11 27.93 -29.31 3.57
C ILE A 11 27.16 -28.75 4.76
N GLU A 12 26.70 -29.59 5.69
CA GLU A 12 25.99 -29.16 6.92
C GLU A 12 26.88 -28.37 7.90
N LEU A 13 28.17 -28.70 8.00
CA LEU A 13 29.10 -27.95 8.86
C LEU A 13 29.42 -26.55 8.31
N ASN A 14 29.43 -26.38 6.99
CA ASN A 14 29.66 -25.07 6.36
C ASN A 14 28.44 -24.14 6.43
N THR A 15 27.22 -24.69 6.37
CA THR A 15 26.00 -23.89 6.55
C THR A 15 25.80 -23.45 8.00
N LEU A 16 26.18 -24.28 8.98
CA LEU A 16 26.21 -23.90 10.40
C LEU A 16 27.25 -22.80 10.69
N SER A 17 28.43 -22.88 10.08
CA SER A 17 29.50 -21.87 10.22
C SER A 17 29.09 -20.50 9.68
N GLN A 18 28.36 -20.45 8.55
CA GLN A 18 27.82 -19.19 8.03
C GLN A 18 26.70 -18.61 8.93
N HIS A 19 25.85 -19.45 9.51
CA HIS A 19 24.84 -19.01 10.47
C HIS A 19 25.44 -18.45 11.78
N ALA A 20 26.51 -19.05 12.28
CA ALA A 20 27.22 -18.58 13.46
C ALA A 20 27.88 -17.20 13.24
N ARG A 21 28.40 -16.93 12.04
CA ARG A 21 28.95 -15.60 11.68
C ARG A 21 27.88 -14.52 11.57
N CYS A 22 26.68 -14.86 11.10
CA CYS A 22 25.53 -13.94 11.11
C CYS A 22 25.04 -13.59 12.53
N LEU A 23 25.06 -14.56 13.45
CA LEU A 23 24.66 -14.34 14.85
C LEU A 23 25.67 -13.46 15.62
N HIS A 24 26.97 -13.56 15.31
CA HIS A 24 27.98 -12.67 15.91
C HIS A 24 27.79 -11.20 15.48
N TYR A 25 27.38 -10.96 14.23
CA TYR A 25 27.13 -9.60 13.74
C TYR A 25 25.88 -8.96 14.35
N LEU A 26 24.88 -9.76 14.74
CA LEU A 26 23.64 -9.28 15.36
C LEU A 26 23.75 -9.07 16.88
N LYS A 27 24.79 -9.61 17.53
CA LYS A 27 25.01 -9.42 18.97
C LYS A 27 25.61 -8.05 19.32
N ASN A 28 26.11 -7.30 18.34
CA ASN A 28 26.73 -5.98 18.53
C ASN A 28 25.76 -4.80 18.38
N SER A 29 24.46 -5.07 18.18
CA SER A 29 23.41 -4.04 18.03
C SER A 29 22.34 -4.14 19.12
N ARG A 30 22.77 -4.24 20.38
CA ARG A 30 21.89 -4.08 21.55
C ARG A 30 22.40 -2.97 22.44
N ASN A 31 21.90 -1.77 22.21
CA ASN A 31 21.57 -0.82 23.25
C ASN A 31 20.20 -0.25 22.90
N ILE A 32 19.17 -0.76 23.57
CA ILE A 32 18.05 -0.03 24.17
C ILE A 32 17.12 -1.09 24.79
N SER A 33 16.72 -0.78 26.01
CA SER A 33 16.24 -1.62 27.08
C SER A 33 14.80 -2.11 26.92
N ASN A 34 14.57 -3.35 27.38
CA ASN A 34 13.40 -3.91 28.08
C ASN A 34 12.09 -3.09 28.18
N THR A 35 10.95 -3.75 27.89
CA THR A 35 9.92 -4.12 28.91
C THR A 35 8.83 -5.06 28.35
N LEU A 36 8.71 -6.26 28.96
CA LEU A 36 7.50 -7.06 29.33
C LEU A 36 6.46 -7.42 28.23
N ILE A 37 6.30 -8.68 27.76
CA ILE A 37 5.75 -9.95 28.34
C ILE A 37 4.22 -9.95 28.61
N SER A 38 3.56 -11.02 28.09
CA SER A 38 2.26 -11.64 28.45
C SER A 38 1.15 -11.43 27.39
N THR A 39 0.44 -12.40 26.77
CA THR A 39 0.17 -13.84 27.00
C THR A 39 -0.07 -14.60 25.68
N ASN A 40 0.20 -15.92 25.69
CA ASN A 40 -0.21 -16.92 24.70
C ASN A 40 -1.74 -17.10 24.62
N THR A 41 -2.30 -17.46 23.45
CA THR A 41 -2.79 -18.83 23.10
C THR A 41 -3.53 -18.92 21.75
N HIS A 42 -3.14 -19.94 20.98
CA HIS A 42 -3.92 -20.80 20.04
C HIS A 42 -4.49 -20.28 18.70
N THR A 43 -3.69 -20.51 17.65
CA THR A 43 -3.97 -21.27 16.41
C THR A 43 -5.44 -21.45 15.96
N ASN A 44 -5.80 -20.96 14.76
CA ASN A 44 -5.94 -21.82 13.56
C ASN A 44 -6.26 -21.05 12.27
N LEU A 45 -5.48 -21.38 11.22
CA LEU A 45 -5.79 -21.47 9.78
C LEU A 45 -6.74 -20.44 9.14
N TYR A 46 -6.18 -19.51 8.35
CA TYR A 46 -6.38 -19.46 6.89
C TYR A 46 -5.22 -18.69 6.24
N ASN A 47 -4.55 -19.38 5.33
CA ASN A 47 -3.42 -18.90 4.54
C ASN A 47 -3.84 -18.99 3.08
N LEU A 48 -4.09 -17.87 2.40
CA LEU A 48 -4.08 -17.76 0.92
C LEU A 48 -4.33 -16.32 0.43
N TYR A 49 -3.41 -15.42 0.76
CA TYR A 49 -3.02 -14.33 -0.16
C TYR A 49 -1.54 -14.09 0.02
N ASN A 50 -0.73 -14.73 -0.84
CA ASN A 50 0.69 -14.45 -0.99
C ASN A 50 0.86 -13.06 -1.63
N PHE A 51 0.63 -12.02 -0.83
CA PHE A 51 1.45 -10.83 -0.93
C PHE A 51 2.80 -11.25 -0.37
N SER A 52 3.82 -11.34 -1.22
CA SER A 52 5.20 -11.48 -0.76
C SER A 52 5.79 -10.08 -0.62
N PRO A 53 5.68 -9.38 0.53
CA PRO A 53 6.49 -8.21 0.81
C PRO A 53 7.87 -8.70 1.24
N LYS A 54 8.61 -9.34 0.34
CA LYS A 54 10.06 -9.41 0.51
C LYS A 54 10.62 -8.07 0.05
N LEU A 55 10.63 -7.13 0.99
CA LEU A 55 11.80 -6.32 1.33
C LEU A 55 11.49 -5.53 2.61
N CYS A 56 11.95 -6.13 3.71
CA CYS A 56 12.60 -5.50 4.86
C CYS A 56 12.00 -4.19 5.41
N ASN A 57 11.51 -4.33 6.63
CA ASN A 57 11.49 -3.30 7.67
C ASN A 57 12.84 -2.55 7.68
N ILE A 58 12.87 -1.35 7.14
CA ILE A 58 13.98 -0.41 7.22
C ILE A 58 13.38 0.95 7.59
N ASN A 59 13.04 1.11 8.87
CA ASN A 59 13.14 2.40 9.55
C ASN A 59 14.63 2.80 9.62
N LYS A 60 15.27 3.01 8.46
CA LYS A 60 16.53 3.73 8.38
C LYS A 60 16.28 4.98 7.56
N PHE A 61 15.73 5.96 8.26
CA PHE A 61 16.12 7.36 8.10
C PHE A 61 17.65 7.43 8.30
N SER A 62 18.41 6.98 7.30
CA SER A 62 19.86 7.11 7.29
C SER A 62 20.19 8.35 6.51
N THR A 63 20.07 9.47 7.21
CA THR A 63 20.22 10.82 6.70
C THR A 63 21.70 11.21 6.59
N GLY A 64 22.57 10.31 6.12
CA GLY A 64 24.02 10.59 6.08
C GLY A 64 24.39 11.60 5.00
N ASP A 65 23.79 11.47 3.81
CA ASP A 65 24.18 12.24 2.62
C ASP A 65 22.98 12.46 1.69
N ILE A 66 22.75 13.72 1.31
CA ILE A 66 21.68 14.08 0.36
C ILE A 66 22.32 14.40 -0.99
N LEU A 67 21.95 13.63 -2.01
CA LEU A 67 22.41 13.82 -3.38
C LEU A 67 21.51 14.81 -4.11
N LEU A 68 21.99 16.03 -4.35
CA LEU A 68 21.29 17.04 -5.14
C LEU A 68 21.88 17.17 -6.55
N LYS A 69 21.05 17.69 -7.46
CA LYS A 69 21.40 17.90 -8.87
C LYS A 69 21.59 19.41 -9.08
N SER A 70 22.81 19.86 -9.36
CA SER A 70 23.07 21.24 -9.76
C SER A 70 22.57 21.47 -11.19
N LYS A 71 22.08 22.67 -11.46
CA LYS A 71 21.61 23.10 -12.78
C LYS A 71 22.74 23.88 -13.46
N ASP A 72 23.33 23.26 -14.51
CA ASP A 72 23.92 23.82 -15.74
C ASP A 72 25.15 22.98 -16.25
N ARG A 73 24.87 22.13 -17.26
CA ARG A 73 25.69 21.44 -18.33
C ARG A 73 27.21 21.11 -18.14
N PRO A 74 27.77 20.05 -18.78
CA PRO A 74 27.37 18.65 -18.99
C PRO A 74 28.16 17.67 -18.09
N SER A 75 27.63 16.46 -17.89
CA SER A 75 28.04 15.41 -16.91
C SER A 75 27.56 15.65 -15.47
N ASN A 76 26.47 14.95 -15.11
CA ASN A 76 25.82 14.96 -13.80
C ASN A 76 26.78 14.45 -12.69
N LYS A 77 27.66 15.29 -12.15
CA LYS A 77 28.31 14.98 -10.88
C LYS A 77 27.34 15.30 -9.75
N LYS A 78 26.77 14.25 -9.14
CA LYS A 78 26.01 14.37 -7.89
C LYS A 78 26.99 14.92 -6.84
N GLN A 79 26.78 16.15 -6.38
CA GLN A 79 27.55 16.67 -5.27
C GLN A 79 26.97 16.11 -3.97
N VAL A 80 27.84 15.51 -3.17
CA VAL A 80 27.51 15.04 -1.82
C VAL A 80 27.58 16.26 -0.92
N ILE A 81 26.43 16.73 -0.45
CA ILE A 81 26.39 17.77 0.57
C ILE A 81 26.36 17.04 1.90
N HIS A 82 27.44 17.16 2.69
CA HIS A 82 27.40 16.76 4.09
C HIS A 82 26.50 17.72 4.83
N VAL A 83 25.38 17.20 5.30
CA VAL A 83 24.41 17.94 6.10
C VAL A 83 24.61 17.50 7.56
N ASN A 84 25.07 18.41 8.42
CA ASN A 84 25.04 18.18 9.86
C ASN A 84 23.57 18.11 10.31
N LEU A 85 23.11 16.92 10.69
CA LEU A 85 21.70 16.67 11.03
C LEU A 85 21.20 17.52 12.21
N ASN A 86 22.09 17.72 13.18
CA ASN A 86 21.76 18.39 14.44
C ASN A 86 21.41 19.87 14.22
N GLU A 87 21.98 20.52 13.19
CA GLU A 87 21.68 21.92 12.87
C GLU A 87 20.32 22.08 12.17
N ILE A 88 19.83 21.04 11.49
CA ILE A 88 18.57 21.10 10.73
C ILE A 88 17.37 20.65 11.56
N SER A 89 17.55 19.71 12.51
CA SER A 89 16.45 19.24 13.37
C SER A 89 15.79 20.35 14.18
N ASP A 90 16.58 21.34 14.58
CA ASP A 90 16.12 22.42 15.46
C ASP A 90 15.31 23.47 14.68
N ILE A 91 15.57 23.60 13.39
CA ILE A 91 14.94 24.57 12.49
C ILE A 91 13.70 23.97 11.82
N VAL A 92 13.78 22.71 11.39
CA VAL A 92 12.71 22.01 10.67
C VAL A 92 12.11 20.92 11.54
N LYS A 93 10.81 21.00 11.81
CA LYS A 93 10.05 19.91 12.47
C LYS A 93 9.84 18.75 11.49
N VAL A 94 10.88 17.95 11.27
CA VAL A 94 10.90 16.87 10.28
C VAL A 94 9.79 15.84 10.53
N ASP A 95 9.53 15.48 11.79
CA ASP A 95 8.53 14.46 12.15
C ASP A 95 7.12 14.82 11.68
N ARG A 96 6.73 16.09 11.85
CA ARG A 96 5.40 16.56 11.43
C ARG A 96 5.25 16.51 9.92
N MET A 97 6.29 16.92 9.20
CA MET A 97 6.31 16.90 7.74
C MET A 97 6.23 15.46 7.21
N MET A 98 6.97 14.53 7.81
CA MET A 98 6.93 13.12 7.44
C MET A 98 5.54 12.52 7.67
N SER A 99 4.93 12.77 8.83
CA SER A 99 3.57 12.32 9.11
C SER A 99 2.56 12.84 8.08
N GLN A 100 2.69 14.10 7.64
CA GLN A 100 1.85 14.65 6.57
C GLN A 100 2.08 13.97 5.21
N PHE A 101 3.34 13.67 4.87
CA PHE A 101 3.64 12.92 3.65
C PHE A 101 3.13 11.48 3.72
N ASP A 102 3.28 10.79 4.85
CA ASP A 102 2.76 9.44 5.06
C ASP A 102 1.24 9.43 4.90
N GLY A 103 0.53 10.39 5.53
CA GLY A 103 -0.92 10.54 5.35
C GLY A 103 -1.35 10.85 3.91
N ALA A 104 -0.53 11.56 3.13
CA ALA A 104 -0.80 11.75 1.70
C ALA A 104 -0.66 10.44 0.89
N ILE A 105 0.34 9.62 1.21
CA ILE A 105 0.54 8.31 0.59
C ILE A 105 -0.57 7.33 1.00
N GLU A 106 -1.02 7.35 2.25
CA GLU A 106 -2.13 6.51 2.72
C GLU A 106 -3.43 6.85 1.98
N LYS A 107 -3.79 8.13 1.90
CA LYS A 107 -4.94 8.58 1.10
C LYS A 107 -4.84 8.14 -0.35
N TYR A 108 -3.65 8.24 -0.95
CA TYR A 108 -3.41 7.78 -2.31
C TYR A 108 -3.64 6.27 -2.46
N LYS A 109 -3.14 5.45 -1.52
CA LYS A 109 -3.40 4.00 -1.52
C LYS A 109 -4.88 3.69 -1.41
N ASP A 110 -5.61 4.37 -0.53
CA ASP A 110 -7.05 4.16 -0.34
C ASP A 110 -7.84 4.51 -1.59
N GLU A 111 -7.51 5.62 -2.26
CA GLU A 111 -8.13 6.02 -3.52
C GLU A 111 -7.87 4.99 -4.63
N MET A 112 -6.65 4.44 -4.70
CA MET A 112 -6.32 3.39 -5.66
C MET A 112 -7.08 2.10 -5.38
N ILE A 113 -7.20 1.71 -4.11
CA ILE A 113 -7.97 0.56 -3.66
C ILE A 113 -9.43 0.77 -4.11
N LYS A 114 -10.08 1.85 -3.67
CA LYS A 114 -11.51 2.10 -3.92
C LYS A 114 -11.88 2.18 -5.40
N ASN A 115 -11.09 2.90 -6.20
CA ASN A 115 -11.51 3.26 -7.57
C ASN A 115 -10.86 2.40 -8.68
N LEU A 116 -9.73 1.72 -8.42
CA LEU A 116 -8.95 1.03 -9.47
C LEU A 116 -9.07 -0.49 -9.37
N ALA A 117 -10.30 -0.99 -9.33
CA ALA A 117 -10.58 -2.42 -9.39
C ALA A 117 -10.97 -2.84 -10.81
N VAL A 118 -10.34 -3.88 -11.35
CA VAL A 118 -10.68 -4.42 -12.69
C VAL A 118 -12.03 -5.14 -12.67
N ARG A 119 -12.39 -5.72 -11.53
CA ARG A 119 -13.69 -6.37 -11.30
C ARG A 119 -14.37 -5.68 -10.14
N THR A 120 -15.70 -5.71 -10.15
CA THR A 120 -16.51 -5.34 -8.99
C THR A 120 -15.98 -6.07 -7.77
N ARG A 121 -15.72 -5.33 -6.70
CA ARG A 121 -15.30 -5.90 -5.42
C ARG A 121 -16.43 -6.78 -4.91
N VAL A 122 -16.13 -8.01 -4.52
CA VAL A 122 -17.19 -8.89 -4.02
C VAL A 122 -17.79 -8.35 -2.72
N GLY A 123 -16.96 -7.72 -1.89
CA GLY A 123 -17.39 -6.96 -0.73
C GLY A 123 -18.46 -5.91 -1.02
N ALA A 124 -18.50 -5.34 -2.24
CA ALA A 124 -19.52 -4.36 -2.58
C ALA A 124 -20.92 -4.97 -2.75
N ILE A 125 -21.01 -6.27 -3.11
CA ILE A 125 -22.27 -7.00 -3.19
C ILE A 125 -22.67 -7.48 -1.79
N GLU A 126 -21.69 -7.94 -0.99
CA GLU A 126 -21.86 -8.38 0.40
C GLU A 126 -22.38 -7.27 1.33
N GLU A 127 -21.88 -6.03 1.16
CA GLU A 127 -22.24 -4.84 1.95
C GLU A 127 -23.57 -4.19 1.53
N LEU A 128 -24.31 -4.76 0.57
CA LEU A 128 -25.61 -4.20 0.19
C LEU A 128 -26.62 -4.35 1.33
N THR A 129 -27.23 -3.24 1.73
CA THR A 129 -28.30 -3.22 2.72
C THR A 129 -29.63 -3.60 2.09
N ILE A 130 -30.34 -4.53 2.75
CA ILE A 130 -31.64 -5.06 2.32
C ILE A 130 -32.58 -5.02 3.51
N THR A 131 -33.80 -4.56 3.27
CA THR A 131 -34.85 -4.55 4.27
C THR A 131 -35.48 -5.93 4.38
N PHE A 132 -35.47 -6.51 5.57
CA PHE A 132 -36.17 -7.74 5.93
C PHE A 132 -36.94 -7.50 7.24
N GLU A 133 -38.24 -7.79 7.27
CA GLU A 133 -39.08 -7.61 8.47
C GLU A 133 -38.95 -6.22 9.11
N ASP A 134 -38.89 -5.17 8.28
CA ASP A 134 -38.71 -3.76 8.67
C ASP A 134 -37.36 -3.39 9.31
N GLU A 135 -36.40 -4.32 9.34
CA GLU A 135 -35.01 -4.08 9.74
C GLU A 135 -34.06 -4.12 8.53
N GLU A 136 -32.98 -3.33 8.57
CA GLU A 136 -31.95 -3.33 7.53
C GLU A 136 -30.82 -4.31 7.89
N HIS A 137 -30.55 -5.25 6.99
CA HIS A 137 -29.47 -6.23 7.13
C HIS A 137 -28.53 -6.19 5.94
N ASN A 138 -27.30 -6.64 6.13
CA ASN A 138 -26.37 -6.84 5.03
C ASN A 138 -26.72 -8.12 4.25
N LEU A 139 -26.51 -8.11 2.94
CA LEU A 139 -26.77 -9.27 2.08
C LEU A 139 -26.01 -10.51 2.54
N GLU A 140 -24.77 -10.37 3.01
CA GLU A 140 -23.93 -11.48 3.50
C GLU A 140 -24.57 -12.29 4.64
N GLU A 141 -25.42 -11.67 5.46
CA GLU A 141 -26.05 -12.32 6.61
C GLU A 141 -27.25 -13.18 6.21
N LEU A 142 -27.89 -12.84 5.09
CA LEU A 142 -29.18 -13.40 4.69
C LEU A 142 -29.08 -14.46 3.60
N VAL A 143 -28.03 -14.43 2.76
CA VAL A 143 -27.88 -15.34 1.61
C VAL A 143 -26.49 -15.93 1.52
N GLU A 144 -26.40 -17.12 0.93
CA GLU A 144 -25.11 -17.73 0.62
C GLU A 144 -24.58 -17.22 -0.73
N ILE A 145 -23.36 -16.66 -0.74
CA ILE A 145 -22.76 -16.05 -1.93
C ILE A 145 -21.73 -16.98 -2.56
N ASN A 146 -22.10 -17.53 -3.72
CA ASN A 146 -21.29 -18.45 -4.50
C ASN A 146 -20.69 -17.77 -5.73
N ARG A 147 -19.35 -17.72 -5.81
CA ARG A 147 -18.62 -16.94 -6.83
C ARG A 147 -18.19 -17.83 -8.00
N LYS A 148 -18.66 -17.53 -9.21
CA LYS A 148 -18.19 -18.15 -10.47
C LYS A 148 -17.42 -17.11 -11.30
N SER A 149 -16.66 -17.57 -12.30
CA SER A 149 -15.75 -16.70 -13.06
C SER A 149 -16.45 -15.62 -13.90
N ASN A 150 -17.70 -15.88 -14.30
CA ASN A 150 -18.52 -15.05 -15.17
C ASN A 150 -19.80 -14.53 -14.50
N MET A 151 -20.14 -15.03 -13.31
CA MET A 151 -21.35 -14.66 -12.59
C MET A 151 -21.19 -14.86 -11.09
N VAL A 152 -21.93 -14.08 -10.30
CA VAL A 152 -22.14 -14.34 -8.88
C VAL A 152 -23.49 -15.03 -8.72
N VAL A 153 -23.54 -16.06 -7.89
CA VAL A 153 -24.75 -16.83 -7.58
C VAL A 153 -25.09 -16.53 -6.13
N LEU A 154 -26.29 -16.03 -5.88
CA LEU A 154 -26.81 -15.84 -4.53
C LEU A 154 -27.87 -16.91 -4.28
N ASP A 155 -27.70 -17.69 -3.21
CA ASP A 155 -28.71 -18.65 -2.78
C ASP A 155 -29.50 -18.07 -1.61
N ALA A 156 -30.78 -17.79 -1.85
CA ALA A 156 -31.71 -17.25 -0.87
C ALA A 156 -32.69 -18.32 -0.34
N SER A 157 -32.33 -19.61 -0.42
CA SER A 157 -33.21 -20.71 0.02
C SER A 157 -33.61 -20.65 1.49
N ALA A 158 -32.83 -19.96 2.34
CA ALA A 158 -33.19 -19.71 3.74
C ALA A 158 -34.40 -18.77 3.87
N PHE A 159 -34.50 -17.76 3.00
CA PHE A 159 -35.52 -16.71 3.05
C PHE A 159 -35.97 -16.35 1.62
N PRO A 160 -36.89 -17.11 1.00
CA PRO A 160 -37.34 -16.81 -0.37
C PRO A 160 -38.11 -15.48 -0.48
N GLN A 161 -38.63 -14.95 0.63
CA GLN A 161 -39.41 -13.71 0.67
C GLN A 161 -38.58 -12.43 0.42
N ILE A 162 -37.25 -12.46 0.62
CA ILE A 162 -36.37 -11.29 0.42
C ILE A 162 -35.87 -11.14 -1.02
N ILE A 163 -36.11 -12.13 -1.88
CA ILE A 163 -35.66 -12.12 -3.28
C ILE A 163 -36.04 -10.82 -4.05
N PRO A 164 -37.28 -10.31 -4.00
CA PRO A 164 -37.62 -9.06 -4.68
C PRO A 164 -36.81 -7.87 -4.15
N ASN A 165 -36.60 -7.81 -2.83
CA ASN A 165 -35.82 -6.74 -2.19
C ASN A 165 -34.35 -6.81 -2.59
N ILE A 166 -33.77 -8.01 -2.70
CA ILE A 166 -32.41 -8.24 -3.20
C ILE A 166 -32.27 -7.74 -4.65
N VAL A 167 -33.19 -8.12 -5.54
CA VAL A 167 -33.18 -7.72 -6.95
C VAL A 167 -33.27 -6.19 -7.09
N GLU A 168 -34.11 -5.55 -6.29
CA GLU A 168 -34.25 -4.10 -6.27
C GLU A 168 -32.99 -3.41 -5.71
N ALA A 169 -32.43 -3.91 -4.61
CA ALA A 169 -31.21 -3.36 -4.01
C ALA A 169 -30.01 -3.43 -4.97
N ILE A 170 -29.82 -4.56 -5.67
CA ILE A 170 -28.78 -4.72 -6.68
C ILE A 170 -29.01 -3.77 -7.87
N SER A 171 -30.26 -3.63 -8.33
CA SER A 171 -30.59 -2.75 -9.46
C SER A 171 -30.43 -1.27 -9.12
N LYS A 172 -30.74 -0.86 -7.88
CA LYS A 172 -30.51 0.49 -7.36
C LYS A 172 -29.03 0.78 -7.08
N SER A 173 -28.22 -0.26 -6.87
CA SER A 173 -26.79 -0.10 -6.63
C SER A 173 -26.09 0.54 -7.83
N GLN A 174 -25.02 1.30 -7.60
CA GLN A 174 -24.22 1.94 -8.65
C GLN A 174 -23.42 0.94 -9.51
N MET A 175 -23.66 -0.36 -9.39
CA MET A 175 -22.92 -1.42 -10.07
C MET A 175 -23.46 -1.71 -11.48
N ASN A 176 -24.64 -1.21 -11.84
CA ASN A 176 -25.28 -1.42 -13.16
C ASN A 176 -25.32 -2.90 -13.59
N LEU A 177 -25.62 -3.79 -12.65
CA LEU A 177 -25.74 -5.24 -12.89
C LEU A 177 -27.21 -5.62 -13.08
N ASN A 178 -27.46 -6.63 -13.91
CA ASN A 178 -28.82 -7.12 -14.17
C ASN A 178 -29.04 -8.50 -13.54
N PRO A 179 -29.58 -8.61 -12.31
CA PRO A 179 -29.83 -9.89 -11.66
C PRO A 179 -30.92 -10.70 -12.39
N GLN A 180 -30.75 -12.01 -12.47
CA GLN A 180 -31.69 -12.96 -13.05
C GLN A 180 -32.12 -13.96 -11.97
N GLN A 181 -33.40 -13.99 -11.65
CA GLN A 181 -33.96 -14.92 -10.67
C GLN A 181 -34.29 -16.28 -11.32
N ASP A 182 -33.94 -17.37 -10.64
CA ASP A 182 -34.31 -18.76 -10.97
C ASP A 182 -34.72 -19.49 -9.68
N GLY A 183 -36.02 -19.58 -9.42
CA GLY A 183 -36.55 -20.13 -8.17
C GLY A 183 -36.06 -19.36 -6.95
N THR A 184 -35.29 -20.04 -6.08
CA THR A 184 -34.66 -19.48 -4.86
C THR A 184 -33.25 -18.95 -5.08
N THR A 185 -32.70 -19.09 -6.29
CA THR A 185 -31.34 -18.67 -6.63
C THR A 185 -31.37 -17.42 -7.52
N ILE A 186 -30.42 -16.50 -7.32
CA ILE A 186 -30.27 -15.29 -8.12
C ILE A 186 -28.90 -15.33 -8.81
N TYR A 187 -28.90 -15.19 -10.13
CA TYR A 187 -27.71 -15.12 -10.96
C TYR A 187 -27.40 -13.67 -11.34
N ILE A 188 -26.19 -13.22 -11.05
CA ILE A 188 -25.72 -11.88 -11.39
C ILE A 188 -24.63 -12.03 -12.46
N PRO A 189 -24.95 -11.78 -13.75
CA PRO A 189 -23.97 -11.83 -14.82
C PRO A 189 -22.97 -10.69 -14.67
N LEU A 190 -21.68 -11.01 -14.62
CA LEU A 190 -20.62 -10.01 -14.60
C LEU A 190 -20.17 -9.69 -16.03
N PRO A 191 -20.07 -8.42 -16.41
CA PRO A 191 -19.57 -8.04 -17.71
C PRO A 191 -18.11 -8.48 -17.89
N LYS A 192 -17.76 -8.87 -19.12
CA LYS A 192 -16.38 -9.23 -19.45
C LYS A 192 -15.51 -7.97 -19.41
N VAL A 193 -14.37 -8.07 -18.75
CA VAL A 193 -13.38 -6.98 -18.69
C VAL A 193 -12.63 -6.88 -20.02
N THR A 194 -12.95 -5.83 -20.80
CA THR A 194 -12.29 -5.56 -22.08
C THR A 194 -10.91 -4.93 -21.87
N LYS A 195 -10.05 -5.00 -22.89
CA LYS A 195 -8.73 -4.35 -22.86
C LYS A 195 -8.86 -2.83 -22.72
N GLU A 196 -9.81 -2.23 -23.42
CA GLU A 196 -10.12 -0.79 -23.35
C GLU A 196 -10.46 -0.35 -21.92
N HIS A 197 -11.23 -1.15 -21.19
CA HIS A 197 -11.57 -0.87 -19.80
C HIS A 197 -10.32 -0.86 -18.89
N ARG A 198 -9.42 -1.85 -19.06
CA ARG A 198 -8.15 -1.92 -18.31
C ARG A 198 -7.24 -0.72 -18.61
N GLU A 199 -7.14 -0.34 -19.89
CA GLU A 199 -6.37 0.84 -20.30
C GLU A 199 -6.98 2.13 -19.74
N GLY A 200 -8.32 2.23 -19.67
CA GLY A 200 -9.03 3.31 -19.00
C GLY A 200 -8.67 3.42 -17.52
N LEU A 201 -8.71 2.32 -16.77
CA LEU A 201 -8.30 2.28 -15.37
C LEU A 201 -6.83 2.69 -15.18
N ALA A 202 -5.93 2.26 -16.07
CA ALA A 202 -4.52 2.65 -16.01
C ALA A 202 -4.31 4.17 -16.23
N LYS A 203 -5.13 4.80 -17.08
CA LYS A 203 -5.15 6.27 -17.27
C LYS A 203 -5.65 6.99 -16.03
N ILE A 204 -6.74 6.49 -15.41
CA ILE A 204 -7.29 7.04 -14.17
C ILE A 204 -6.26 6.92 -13.03
N ALA A 205 -5.55 5.79 -12.93
CA ALA A 205 -4.48 5.61 -11.94
C ALA A 205 -3.40 6.71 -12.03
N LYS A 206 -3.04 7.10 -13.26
CA LYS A 206 -2.09 8.19 -13.51
C LYS A 206 -2.63 9.54 -13.06
N GLN A 207 -3.93 9.79 -13.19
CA GLN A 207 -4.55 11.03 -12.68
C GLN A 207 -4.46 11.11 -11.15
N TYR A 208 -4.73 10.01 -10.44
CA TYR A 208 -4.56 9.97 -8.97
C TYR A 208 -3.11 10.19 -8.54
N PHE A 209 -2.14 9.66 -9.29
CA PHE A 209 -0.73 9.94 -9.03
C PHE A 209 -0.40 11.44 -9.16
N VAL A 210 -0.93 12.12 -10.18
CA VAL A 210 -0.74 13.58 -10.33
C VAL A 210 -1.32 14.33 -9.13
N LYS A 211 -2.53 13.98 -8.69
CA LYS A 211 -3.14 14.56 -7.48
C LYS A 211 -2.27 14.35 -6.23
N CYS A 212 -1.77 13.13 -6.01
CA CYS A 212 -0.86 12.82 -4.90
C CYS A 212 0.43 13.64 -4.97
N LYS A 213 1.02 13.78 -6.17
CA LYS A 213 2.23 14.58 -6.38
C LYS A 213 2.00 16.06 -6.05
N ASP A 214 0.84 16.59 -6.45
CA ASP A 214 0.45 17.98 -6.16
C ASP A 214 0.24 18.19 -4.66
N LEU A 215 -0.41 17.24 -3.96
CA LEU A 215 -0.56 17.26 -2.49
C LEU A 215 0.78 17.28 -1.77
N VAL A 216 1.71 16.39 -2.15
CA VAL A 216 3.08 16.36 -1.61
C VAL A 216 3.82 17.67 -1.92
N GLY A 217 3.62 18.24 -3.11
CA GLY A 217 4.16 19.55 -3.49
C GLY A 217 3.62 20.68 -2.62
N ASN A 218 2.33 20.66 -2.29
CA ASN A 218 1.67 21.65 -1.44
C ASN A 218 2.20 21.61 0.00
N ILE A 219 2.35 20.41 0.59
CA ILE A 219 2.94 20.21 1.92
C ILE A 219 4.35 20.80 1.96
N ARG A 220 5.18 20.49 0.96
CA ARG A 220 6.53 21.07 0.82
C ARG A 220 6.50 22.59 0.77
N ASN A 221 5.63 23.17 -0.05
CA ASN A 221 5.51 24.62 -0.20
C ASN A 221 5.07 25.31 1.10
N GLU A 222 4.23 24.66 1.89
CA GLU A 222 3.81 25.14 3.21
C GLU A 222 4.99 25.17 4.18
N HIS A 223 5.76 24.08 4.28
CA HIS A 223 6.95 24.03 5.14
C HIS A 223 8.00 25.06 4.73
N ILE A 224 8.28 25.22 3.42
CA ILE A 224 9.21 26.25 2.94
C ILE A 224 8.71 27.67 3.27
N ARG A 225 7.40 27.93 3.15
CA ARG A 225 6.82 29.23 3.56
C ARG A 225 6.96 29.46 5.05
N ASN A 226 6.77 28.44 5.88
CA ASN A 226 6.93 28.55 7.33
C ASN A 226 8.39 28.79 7.73
N LEU A 227 9.35 28.15 7.04
CA LEU A 227 10.78 28.41 7.24
C LEU A 227 11.15 29.85 6.90
N LYS A 228 10.60 30.42 5.84
CA LYS A 228 10.88 31.82 5.44
C LYS A 228 10.28 32.87 6.38
N LYS A 229 9.31 32.49 7.22
CA LYS A 229 8.71 33.37 8.22
C LYS A 229 9.49 33.38 9.54
N GLN A 230 10.42 32.45 9.75
CA GLN A 230 11.22 32.42 10.96
C GLN A 230 12.39 33.39 10.82
N ASP A 231 12.42 34.40 11.70
CA ASP A 231 13.50 35.36 11.79
C ASP A 231 14.70 34.76 12.54
N GLY A 232 15.92 35.19 12.21
CA GLY A 232 17.15 34.78 12.91
C GLY A 232 17.87 33.55 12.34
N ILE A 233 17.40 32.98 11.22
CA ILE A 233 18.09 31.87 10.55
C ILE A 233 19.09 32.42 9.52
N PRO A 234 20.37 31.99 9.54
CA PRO A 234 21.34 32.39 8.52
C PRO A 234 20.97 31.81 7.15
N LYS A 235 21.22 32.60 6.09
CA LYS A 235 20.83 32.28 4.71
C LYS A 235 21.36 30.92 4.23
N ASP A 236 22.56 30.55 4.65
CA ASP A 236 23.18 29.27 4.28
C ASP A 236 22.45 28.07 4.89
N LEU A 237 21.98 28.18 6.14
CA LEU A 237 21.19 27.14 6.78
C LEU A 237 19.79 27.04 6.16
N MET A 238 19.17 28.17 5.79
CA MET A 238 17.90 28.15 5.05
C MET A 238 18.03 27.37 3.73
N PHE A 239 19.09 27.61 2.97
CA PHE A 239 19.34 26.90 1.71
C PHE A 239 19.54 25.39 1.93
N LYS A 240 20.30 25.01 2.97
CA LYS A 240 20.46 23.59 3.36
C LYS A 240 19.11 22.95 3.76
N ALA A 241 18.27 23.65 4.52
CA ALA A 241 16.96 23.16 4.94
C ALA A 241 15.98 22.99 3.76
N GLU A 242 15.93 23.94 2.82
CA GLU A 242 15.11 23.81 1.61
C GLU A 242 15.52 22.60 0.77
N ASN A 243 16.82 22.40 0.61
CA ASN A 243 17.40 21.25 -0.08
C ASN A 243 17.07 19.92 0.61
N TYR A 244 17.15 19.91 1.95
CA TYR A 244 16.81 18.75 2.78
C TYR A 244 15.36 18.32 2.57
N ILE A 245 14.43 19.28 2.68
CA ILE A 245 13.00 19.07 2.44
C ILE A 245 12.76 18.55 1.01
N GLY A 246 13.43 19.14 0.02
CA GLY A 246 13.33 18.70 -1.38
C GLY A 246 13.78 17.27 -1.60
N ALA A 247 14.79 16.81 -0.88
CA ALA A 247 15.26 15.43 -0.96
C ALA A 247 14.26 14.44 -0.35
N ILE A 248 13.67 14.76 0.80
CA ILE A 248 12.62 13.95 1.41
C ILE A 248 11.42 13.87 0.47
N GLN A 249 10.95 15.01 -0.06
CA GLN A 249 9.85 15.07 -1.01
C GLN A 249 10.10 14.16 -2.21
N LYS A 250 11.31 14.19 -2.79
CA LYS A 250 11.67 13.33 -3.92
C LYS A 250 11.55 11.85 -3.58
N GLN A 251 12.01 11.42 -2.40
CA GLN A 251 11.86 10.02 -1.97
C GLN A 251 10.38 9.61 -1.88
N TYR A 252 9.50 10.48 -1.38
CA TYR A 252 8.06 10.20 -1.32
C TYR A 252 7.40 10.16 -2.70
N VAL A 253 7.81 11.04 -3.63
CA VAL A 253 7.36 10.99 -5.03
C VAL A 253 7.81 9.69 -5.71
N ASP A 254 9.06 9.27 -5.48
CA ASP A 254 9.60 8.01 -6.02
C ASP A 254 8.82 6.79 -5.46
N LYS A 255 8.47 6.79 -4.17
CA LYS A 255 7.58 5.77 -3.56
C LYS A 255 6.19 5.75 -4.23
N ALA A 256 5.58 6.91 -4.45
CA ALA A 256 4.29 6.99 -5.13
C ALA A 256 4.36 6.50 -6.59
N GLU A 257 5.46 6.78 -7.29
CA GLU A 257 5.68 6.28 -8.66
C GLU A 257 5.85 4.76 -8.71
N GLN A 258 6.53 4.16 -7.71
CA GLN A 258 6.63 2.71 -7.60
C GLN A 258 5.25 2.06 -7.39
N LEU A 259 4.40 2.65 -6.53
CA LEU A 259 3.03 2.18 -6.33
C LEU A 259 2.19 2.28 -7.60
N LEU A 260 2.31 3.39 -8.35
CA LEU A 260 1.65 3.55 -9.63
C LEU A 260 2.05 2.45 -10.62
N LYS A 261 3.36 2.20 -10.78
CA LYS A 261 3.88 1.18 -11.71
C LYS A 261 3.41 -0.21 -11.33
N ALA A 262 3.46 -0.55 -10.04
CA ALA A 262 2.96 -1.83 -9.54
C ALA A 262 1.47 -2.00 -9.87
N LYS A 263 0.65 -0.98 -9.63
CA LYS A 263 -0.79 -1.05 -9.93
C LYS A 263 -1.07 -1.08 -11.43
N GLN A 264 -0.36 -0.31 -12.25
CA GLN A 264 -0.54 -0.34 -13.70
C GLN A 264 -0.23 -1.72 -14.28
N LYS A 265 0.84 -2.37 -13.79
CA LYS A 265 1.20 -3.74 -14.17
C LYS A 265 0.09 -4.73 -13.80
N GLU A 266 -0.48 -4.60 -12.60
CA GLU A 266 -1.62 -5.40 -12.14
C GLU A 266 -2.86 -5.20 -13.03
N LEU A 267 -3.22 -3.95 -13.34
CA LEU A 267 -4.40 -3.60 -14.13
C LEU A 267 -4.32 -4.11 -15.57
N LEU A 268 -3.14 -4.04 -16.19
CA LEU A 268 -2.91 -4.55 -17.54
C LEU A 268 -2.82 -6.08 -17.58
N GLY A 269 -2.47 -6.71 -16.46
CA GLY A 269 -2.35 -8.15 -16.32
C GLY A 269 -0.99 -8.69 -16.79
N GLU A 270 0.06 -7.86 -16.78
CA GLU A 270 1.42 -8.23 -17.19
C GLU A 270 2.21 -8.92 -16.07
N SER A 271 1.51 -9.52 -15.09
CA SER A 271 2.11 -10.04 -13.84
C SER A 271 2.99 -11.25 -14.07
#